data_AF-A0A7X7XUM7-F1
#
_entry.id   AF-A0A7X7XUM7-F1
#
_cell.length_a   1.000
_cell.length_b   1.000
_cell.length_c   1.000
_cell.angle_alpha   90.00
_cell.angle_beta   90.00
_cell.angle_gamma   90.00
#
_symmetry.space_group_name_H-M   'P 1'
#
loop_
_entity.id
_entity.type
_entity.pdbx_description
1 polymer ?
#
loop_
_entity_poly.entity_id
_entity_poly.type
_entity_poly.pdbx_seq_one_letter_code
_entity_poly.pdbx_strand_id
1 'polypeptide(L)' 'MEEIIKKFDEVEEEVMKMEGSKDVFIRWLIRGPNFALRYFRVKKGGYTPKHSHPYEHEVFILNGKGRVF' A
#
# COMPACT_ATOMS: atom_id res chain seq x y z
N MET A 1 -22.00 1.85 13.16
CA MET A 1 -20.58 1.51 12.93
C MET A 1 -19.80 2.10 14.08
N GLU A 2 -18.93 1.31 14.69
CA GLU A 2 -18.05 1.82 15.74
C GLU A 2 -16.94 2.65 15.10
N GLU A 3 -16.59 3.77 15.73
CA GLU A 3 -15.50 4.62 15.28
C GLU A 3 -14.17 3.94 15.62
N ILE A 4 -13.29 3.81 14.62
CA ILE A 4 -11.96 3.22 14.80
C ILE A 4 -10.92 4.32 14.67
N ILE A 5 -10.30 4.70 15.79
CA ILE A 5 -9.17 5.62 15.83
C ILE A 5 -7.92 4.80 16.16
N LYS A 6 -7.02 4.63 15.19
CA LYS A 6 -5.81 3.83 15.36
C LYS A 6 -4.64 4.44 14.59
N LYS A 7 -3.43 4.36 15.14
CA LYS A 7 -2.22 4.77 14.42
C LYS A 7 -1.87 3.73 13.34
N PHE A 8 -1.43 4.21 12.19
CA PHE A 8 -1.13 3.34 11.05
C PHE A 8 0.02 2.35 11.34
N ASP A 9 0.96 2.72 12.21
CA ASP A 9 2.14 1.92 12.57
C ASP A 9 1.83 0.80 13.58
N GLU A 10 0.64 0.82 14.18
CA GLU A 10 0.10 -0.27 15.02
C GLU A 10 -0.68 -1.32 14.22
N VAL A 11 -0.87 -1.12 12.91
CA VAL A 11 -1.45 -2.12 11.99
C VAL A 11 -0.35 -3.03 11.48
N GLU A 12 -0.54 -4.34 11.50
CA GLU A 12 0.48 -5.30 11.04
C GLU A 12 1.03 -4.95 9.65
N GLU A 13 2.34 -5.05 9.52
CA GLU A 13 3.04 -4.82 8.26
C GLU A 13 3.43 -6.16 7.63
N GLU A 14 2.95 -6.36 6.40
CA GLU A 14 3.22 -7.55 5.63
C GLU A 14 4.22 -7.24 4.52
N VAL A 15 5.06 -8.22 4.16
CA VAL A 15 5.84 -8.16 2.92
C VAL A 15 4.87 -8.30 1.74
N MET A 16 5.02 -7.46 0.71
CA MET A 16 4.18 -7.53 -0.48
C MET A 16 4.40 -8.86 -1.20
N LYS A 17 3.33 -9.65 -1.33
CA LYS A 17 3.33 -10.96 -2.00
C LYS A 17 2.84 -10.84 -3.44
N MET A 18 3.52 -10.02 -4.24
CA MET A 18 3.31 -9.96 -5.69
C MET A 18 4.57 -10.42 -6.39
N GLU A 19 4.44 -11.36 -7.33
CA GLU A 19 5.55 -11.82 -8.16
C GLU A 19 6.23 -10.62 -8.83
N GLY A 20 7.56 -10.58 -8.80
CA GLY A 20 8.33 -9.47 -9.34
C GLY A 20 8.38 -8.22 -8.46
N SER A 21 7.74 -8.20 -7.28
CA SER A 21 7.96 -7.12 -6.31
C SER A 21 9.23 -7.36 -5.48
N LYS A 22 9.89 -6.26 -5.09
CA LYS A 22 11.11 -6.29 -4.27
C LYS A 22 11.06 -5.20 -3.21
N ASP A 23 11.30 -5.57 -1.94
CA ASP A 23 11.43 -4.63 -0.81
C ASP A 23 10.24 -3.65 -0.66
N VAL A 24 9.03 -4.15 -0.96
CA VAL A 24 7.75 -3.44 -0.77
C VAL A 24 7.00 -4.08 0.39
N PHE A 25 6.44 -3.24 1.25
CA PHE A 25 5.67 -3.64 2.43
C PHE A 25 4.31 -2.96 2.40
N ILE A 26 3.30 -3.63 2.94
CA ILE A 26 1.89 -3.20 2.93
C ILE A 26 1.29 -3.28 4.33
N ARG A 27 0.47 -2.29 4.69
CA ARG A 27 -0.45 -2.35 5.83
C ARG A 27 -1.88 -2.13 5.34
N TRP A 28 -2.80 -3.00 5.76
CA TRP A 28 -4.22 -2.88 5.43
C TRP A 28 -4.95 -2.02 6.47
N LEU A 29 -5.13 -0.74 6.18
CA LEU A 29 -5.70 0.22 7.14
C LEU A 29 -7.22 0.13 7.23
N ILE A 30 -7.91 0.12 6.09
CA ILE A 30 -9.37 0.03 6.01
C ILE A 30 -9.74 -1.05 5.00
N ARG A 31 -10.66 -1.94 5.40
CA ARG A 31 -11.36 -2.88 4.52
C ARG A 31 -12.85 -2.51 4.54
N GLY A 32 -13.20 -1.49 3.76
CA GLY A 32 -14.54 -0.93 3.72
C GLY A 32 -15.43 -1.65 2.71
N PRO A 33 -16.75 -1.36 2.73
CA PRO A 33 -17.70 -1.95 1.79
C PRO A 33 -17.49 -1.50 0.34
N ASN A 34 -16.90 -0.32 0.13
CA ASN A 34 -16.74 0.29 -1.20
C ASN A 34 -15.28 0.33 -1.68
N PHE A 35 -14.33 0.51 -0.76
CA PHE A 35 -12.90 0.60 -1.10
C PHE A 35 -12.03 0.12 0.06
N ALA A 36 -10.76 -0.14 -0.24
CA ALA A 36 -9.74 -0.45 0.75
C ALA A 36 -8.69 0.66 0.80
N LEU A 37 -8.28 1.04 2.01
CA LEU A 37 -7.16 1.96 2.24
C LEU A 37 -5.96 1.17 2.71
N ARG A 38 -4.81 1.40 2.06
CA ARG A 38 -3.56 0.69 2.33
C ARG A 38 -2.41 1.69 2.48
N TYR A 39 -1.48 1.38 3.36
CA TYR A 39 -0.22 2.09 3.47
C TYR A 39 0.89 1.26 2.84
N PHE A 40 1.63 1.84 1.90
CA PHE A 40 2.76 1.20 1.26
C PHE A 40 4.07 1.83 1.71
N ARG A 41 5.04 0.98 2.06
CA ARG A 41 6.42 1.37 2.33
C ARG A 41 7.33 0.70 1.32
N VAL A 42 8.03 1.52 0.54
CA VAL A 42 8.99 1.04 -0.47
C VAL A 42 10.39 1.43 -0.01
N LYS A 43 11.27 0.45 0.21
CA LYS A 43 12.68 0.77 0.55
C LYS A 43 13.40 1.34 -0.68
N LYS A 44 14.56 1.96 -0.44
CA LYS A 44 15.45 2.41 -1.52
C LYS A 44 15.77 1.25 -2.47
N GLY A 45 15.47 1.43 -3.75
CA GLY A 45 15.66 0.40 -4.78
C GLY A 45 14.59 -0.70 -4.83
N GLY A 46 13.58 -0.63 -3.97
CA GLY A 46 12.39 -1.48 -4.04
C GLY A 46 11.44 -1.05 -5.14
N TYR A 47 10.63 -1.98 -5.64
CA TYR A 47 9.71 -1.74 -6.74
C TYR A 47 8.58 -2.78 -6.78
N THR A 48 7.50 -2.43 -7.47
CA THR A 48 6.46 -3.35 -7.93
C THR A 48 6.61 -3.55 -9.43
N PRO A 49 6.21 -4.72 -9.98
CA PRO A 49 6.24 -4.93 -11.43
C PRO A 49 5.25 -3.99 -12.14
N LYS A 50 5.48 -3.74 -13.43
CA LYS A 50 4.48 -3.14 -14.30
C LYS A 50 3.32 -4.11 -14.47
N HIS A 51 2.10 -3.67 -14.17
CA HIS A 51 0.90 -4.49 -14.24
C HIS A 51 -0.35 -3.62 -14.46
N SER A 52 -1.47 -4.26 -14.76
CA SER A 52 -2.77 -3.62 -14.95
C SER A 52 -3.89 -4.52 -14.44
N HIS A 53 -4.99 -3.91 -13.99
CA HIS A 53 -6.17 -4.60 -13.50
C HIS A 53 -7.42 -3.71 -13.67
N PRO A 54 -8.64 -4.27 -13.69
CA PRO A 54 -9.86 -3.54 -14.01
C PRO A 54 -10.44 -2.75 -12.82
N TYR A 55 -9.58 -2.23 -11.96
CA TYR A 55 -9.93 -1.36 -10.83
C TYR A 55 -8.92 -0.23 -10.73
N GLU A 56 -9.37 0.91 -10.26
CA GLU A 56 -8.58 2.13 -10.10
C GLU A 56 -7.62 2.06 -8.92
N HIS A 57 -6.63 2.96 -8.92
CA HIS A 57 -5.86 3.31 -7.75
C HIS A 57 -5.90 4.82 -7.55
N GLU A 58 -6.17 5.23 -6.32
CA GLU A 58 -5.98 6.60 -5.85
C GLU A 58 -4.78 6.60 -4.90
N VAL A 59 -3.71 7.35 -5.26
CA VAL A 59 -2.43 7.30 -4.56
C VAL A 59 -2.02 8.68 -4.09
N PHE A 60 -1.67 8.79 -2.82
CA PHE A 60 -1.09 9.99 -2.23
C PHE A 60 0.29 9.68 -1.62
N ILE A 61 1.30 10.49 -1.96
CA ILE A 61 2.68 10.30 -1.48
C ILE A 61 2.86 11.06 -0.16
N LEU A 62 2.91 10.31 0.94
CA LEU A 62 3.09 10.88 2.28
C LEU A 62 4.55 11.33 2.54
N ASN A 63 5.52 10.60 2.01
CA ASN A 63 6.94 10.90 2.19
C ASN A 63 7.80 10.29 1.08
N GLY A 64 8.91 10.98 0.74
CA GLY A 64 9.91 10.47 -0.19
C GLY A 64 9.61 10.79 -1.66
N LYS A 65 10.30 10.08 -2.56
CA LYS A 65 10.17 10.24 -4.02
C LYS A 65 10.46 8.91 -4.72
N GLY A 66 9.83 8.70 -5.86
CA GLY A 66 9.97 7.51 -6.69
C GLY A 66 9.72 7.82 -8.16
N ARG A 67 9.73 6.78 -9.00
CA ARG A 67 9.44 6.87 -10.43
C ARG A 67 8.26 5.98 -10.77
N VAL A 68 7.37 6.48 -11.60
CA VAL A 68 6.21 5.76 -12.18
C VAL A 68 6.46 5.57 -13.68
N PHE A 69 6.05 4.44 -14.24
CA PHE A 69 6.32 4.00 -15.63
C PHE A 69 5.09 3.39 -16.30
#